data_AF-A0A917HNR4-F1
#
_entry.id   AF-A0A917HNR4-F1
#
_cell.length_a   1.000
_cell.length_b   1.000
_cell.length_c   1.000
_cell.angle_alpha   90.00
_cell.angle_beta   90.00
_cell.angle_gamma   90.00
#
_symmetry.space_group_name_H-M   'P 1'
#
loop_
_entity.id
_entity.type
_entity.pdbx_description
1 polymer ?
#
loop_
_entity_poly.entity_id
_entity_poly.type
_entity_poly.pdbx_seq_one_letter_code
_entity_poly.pdbx_strand_id
1 'polypeptide(L)'
;MVIAVSLSSINSFAQIKDAETATVTIYGNCEMCKATIEEAGNVKREANVQWDQKTKVATLTYNSGKTDPDEILKRIALAGYDSENFLAPDDVYAKLPECCQYNRALKPTGQAEAAHAHHQAASPANTAVENASQLQPVFDYYFSIKDALVKTDAPTASAKAAELVAAIGAVEMDKLTTAEHTAWMNVLKGLTANAERVSTSKDIAKQREAFAALSTQLYELAKVSKQDIAVYHQHCPMYSNGKGANWLSKENAVKNPYYGAQMLTCGETVEIIK
;
A
#
# COMPACT_ATOMS: atom_id res chain seq x y z
N MET A 1 59.52 -16.18 16.22
CA MET A 1 58.35 -16.43 17.08
C MET A 1 57.15 -15.81 16.40
N VAL A 2 56.33 -16.68 15.82
CA VAL A 2 54.94 -16.51 15.32
C VAL A 2 54.61 -15.19 14.60
N ILE A 3 54.83 -15.19 13.28
CA ILE A 3 54.08 -14.32 12.36
C ILE A 3 52.71 -14.98 12.21
N ALA A 4 51.71 -14.45 12.90
CA ALA A 4 50.32 -14.88 12.75
C ALA A 4 49.82 -14.44 11.37
N VAL A 5 49.89 -15.37 10.41
CA VAL A 5 49.24 -15.24 9.10
C VAL A 5 47.74 -15.40 9.36
N SER A 6 47.04 -14.28 9.51
CA SER A 6 45.59 -14.23 9.48
C SER A 6 45.12 -14.59 8.07
N LEU A 7 44.57 -15.80 7.92
CA LEU A 7 43.80 -16.19 6.74
C LEU A 7 42.54 -15.33 6.69
N SER A 8 42.64 -14.18 6.02
CA SER A 8 41.48 -13.42 5.58
C SER A 8 40.84 -14.20 4.44
N SER A 9 39.72 -14.87 4.71
CA SER A 9 38.86 -15.46 3.68
C SER A 9 38.44 -14.36 2.71
N ILE A 10 39.08 -14.30 1.55
CA ILE A 10 38.73 -13.36 0.49
C ILE A 10 37.45 -13.91 -0.17
N ASN A 11 36.29 -13.58 0.39
CA ASN A 11 35.06 -13.68 -0.37
C ASN A 11 35.13 -12.59 -1.44
N SER A 12 35.49 -12.96 -2.66
CA SER A 12 35.44 -12.08 -3.83
C SER A 12 33.98 -11.74 -4.16
N PHE A 13 33.40 -10.81 -3.42
CA PHE A 13 32.25 -10.06 -3.88
C PHE A 13 32.76 -8.97 -4.83
N ALA A 14 32.25 -8.97 -6.06
CA ALA A 14 32.57 -7.93 -7.04
C ALA A 14 32.37 -6.53 -6.43
N GLN A 15 33.33 -5.62 -6.62
CA GLN A 15 33.24 -4.25 -6.09
C GLN A 15 31.93 -3.58 -6.56
N ILE A 16 31.07 -3.23 -5.60
CA ILE A 16 29.90 -2.38 -5.82
C ILE A 16 30.42 -0.98 -6.14
N LYS A 17 30.10 -0.44 -7.32
CA LYS A 17 30.43 0.95 -7.67
C LYS A 17 29.55 1.91 -6.86
N ASP A 18 30.03 3.12 -6.60
CA ASP A 18 29.28 4.18 -5.88
C ASP A 18 28.68 3.65 -4.56
N ALA A 19 29.52 2.90 -3.82
CA ALA A 19 29.09 2.17 -2.65
C ALA A 19 28.91 3.09 -1.44
N GLU A 20 27.71 3.05 -0.86
CA GLU A 20 27.39 3.63 0.44
C GLU A 20 27.09 2.54 1.44
N THR A 21 27.25 2.87 2.73
CA THR A 21 27.03 1.93 3.83
C THR A 21 26.02 2.48 4.84
N ALA A 22 25.06 1.66 5.24
CA ALA A 22 24.10 1.96 6.30
C ALA A 22 24.04 0.80 7.31
N THR A 23 23.80 1.12 8.58
CA THR A 23 23.59 0.13 9.64
C THR A 23 22.16 0.22 10.14
N VAL A 24 21.46 -0.91 10.18
CA VAL A 24 20.02 -0.97 10.50
C VAL A 24 19.71 -2.17 11.37
N THR A 25 18.72 -2.04 12.24
CA THR A 25 18.23 -3.14 13.07
C THR A 25 17.28 -4.03 12.27
N ILE A 26 17.55 -5.34 12.23
CA ILE A 26 16.69 -6.35 11.61
C ILE A 26 16.48 -7.47 12.63
N TYR A 27 15.23 -7.80 12.92
CA TYR A 27 14.88 -8.77 13.95
C TYR A 27 15.03 -10.22 13.42
N GLY A 28 15.59 -11.10 14.25
CA GLY A 28 15.81 -12.52 13.94
C GLY A 28 16.61 -13.21 15.06
N ASN A 29 16.45 -14.51 15.29
CA ASN A 29 17.01 -15.15 16.50
C ASN A 29 18.06 -16.23 16.28
N CYS A 30 18.16 -16.81 15.08
CA CYS A 30 19.05 -17.95 14.78
C CYS A 30 19.89 -17.74 13.51
N GLU A 31 20.92 -18.59 13.31
CA GLU A 31 21.78 -18.55 12.12
C GLU A 31 21.01 -18.81 10.81
N MET A 32 19.89 -19.54 10.84
CA MET A 32 19.02 -19.69 9.66
C MET A 32 18.36 -18.37 9.25
N CYS A 33 18.05 -17.50 10.22
CA CYS A 33 17.55 -16.17 9.91
C CYS A 33 18.60 -15.34 9.20
N LYS A 34 19.87 -15.45 9.62
CA LYS A 34 20.99 -14.78 8.96
C LYS A 34 21.03 -15.13 7.46
N ALA A 35 21.01 -16.43 7.14
CA ALA A 35 21.06 -16.87 5.75
C ALA A 35 19.92 -16.28 4.92
N THR A 36 18.69 -16.32 5.44
CA THR A 36 17.50 -15.84 4.73
C THR A 36 17.48 -14.31 4.58
N ILE A 37 17.88 -13.58 5.63
CA ILE A 37 18.00 -12.11 5.63
C ILE A 37 19.06 -11.67 4.61
N GLU A 38 20.24 -12.30 4.64
CA GLU A 38 21.32 -11.96 3.73
C GLU A 38 20.96 -12.33 2.28
N GLU A 39 20.34 -13.49 2.04
CA GLU A 39 19.88 -13.89 0.71
C GLU A 39 18.84 -12.92 0.13
N ALA A 40 17.86 -12.50 0.92
CA ALA A 40 16.83 -11.54 0.50
C ALA A 40 17.41 -10.14 0.22
N GLY A 41 18.38 -9.71 1.02
CA GLY A 41 19.03 -8.40 0.89
C GLY A 41 20.12 -8.33 -0.19
N ASN A 42 20.78 -9.45 -0.50
CA ASN A 42 21.91 -9.50 -1.43
C ASN A 42 21.44 -9.47 -2.89
N VAL A 43 21.85 -8.43 -3.63
CA VAL A 43 21.66 -8.35 -5.08
C VAL A 43 22.98 -8.04 -5.75
N LYS A 44 23.36 -8.89 -6.72
CA LYS A 44 24.67 -8.83 -7.38
C LYS A 44 24.91 -7.45 -8.00
N ARG A 45 26.00 -6.79 -7.60
CA ARG A 45 26.43 -5.44 -8.05
C ARG A 45 25.46 -4.30 -7.67
N GLU A 46 24.59 -4.53 -6.69
CA GLU A 46 23.61 -3.56 -6.23
C GLU A 46 23.59 -3.44 -4.71
N ALA A 47 23.46 -4.55 -3.98
CA ALA A 47 23.40 -4.58 -2.52
C ALA A 47 24.13 -5.79 -1.94
N ASN A 48 24.84 -5.58 -0.84
CA ASN A 48 25.39 -6.61 0.02
C ASN A 48 24.92 -6.36 1.46
N VAL A 49 24.33 -7.37 2.08
CA VAL A 49 23.81 -7.36 3.44
C VAL A 49 24.60 -8.36 4.27
N GLN A 50 25.10 -7.88 5.41
CA GLN A 50 25.76 -8.72 6.42
C GLN A 50 25.05 -8.51 7.75
N TRP A 51 24.44 -9.56 8.27
CA TRP A 51 23.65 -9.48 9.51
C TRP A 51 24.33 -10.25 10.65
N ASP A 52 24.33 -9.65 11.84
CA ASP A 52 24.88 -10.24 13.05
C ASP A 52 23.79 -10.71 14.00
N GLN A 53 23.82 -12.01 14.34
CA GLN A 53 22.81 -12.63 15.20
C GLN A 53 22.86 -12.14 16.64
N LYS A 54 24.03 -11.76 17.17
CA LYS A 54 24.16 -11.35 18.58
C LYS A 54 23.62 -9.94 18.77
N THR A 55 23.92 -9.04 17.84
CA THR A 55 23.54 -7.62 17.93
C THR A 55 22.21 -7.30 17.25
N LYS A 56 21.72 -8.17 16.34
CA LYS A 56 20.54 -7.95 15.47
C LYS A 56 20.73 -6.81 14.46
N VAL A 57 21.98 -6.42 14.21
CA VAL A 57 22.31 -5.32 13.29
C VAL A 57 22.74 -5.90 11.94
N ALA A 58 22.18 -5.34 10.86
CA ALA A 58 22.65 -5.52 9.50
C ALA A 58 23.50 -4.32 9.05
N THR A 59 24.64 -4.61 8.44
CA THR A 59 25.41 -3.65 7.64
C THR A 59 25.02 -3.82 6.18
N LEU A 60 24.44 -2.79 5.59
CA LEU A 60 24.04 -2.73 4.19
C LEU A 60 25.11 -1.96 3.42
N THR A 61 25.73 -2.58 2.42
CA THR A 61 26.63 -1.92 1.45
C THR A 61 25.95 -1.91 0.09
N TYR A 62 25.70 -0.76 -0.50
CA TYR A 62 24.83 -0.67 -1.68
C TYR A 62 25.24 0.44 -2.65
N ASN A 63 24.87 0.29 -3.93
CA ASN A 63 25.07 1.32 -4.95
C ASN A 63 23.94 2.35 -4.85
N SER A 64 24.24 3.58 -4.44
CA SER A 64 23.23 4.63 -4.22
C SER A 64 22.57 5.14 -5.50
N GLY A 65 23.11 4.81 -6.67
CA GLY A 65 22.47 5.05 -7.97
C GLY A 65 21.52 3.94 -8.43
N LYS A 66 21.40 2.83 -7.69
CA LYS A 66 20.58 1.66 -8.07
C LYS A 66 19.58 1.21 -7.02
N THR A 67 19.92 1.34 -5.75
CA THR A 67 19.06 0.96 -4.62
C THR A 67 19.36 1.88 -3.45
N ASP A 68 18.55 1.78 -2.42
CA ASP A 68 18.74 2.46 -1.14
C ASP A 68 18.46 1.48 0.03
N PRO A 69 18.69 1.88 1.30
CA PRO A 69 18.44 1.05 2.47
C PRO A 69 16.99 0.59 2.58
N ASP A 70 16.02 1.40 2.18
CA ASP A 70 14.59 1.09 2.29
C ASP A 70 14.21 -0.03 1.31
N GLU A 71 14.69 0.01 0.07
CA GLU A 71 14.51 -1.06 -0.92
C GLU A 71 15.15 -2.38 -0.49
N ILE A 72 16.29 -2.33 0.19
CA ILE A 72 16.93 -3.52 0.76
C ILE A 72 16.10 -4.09 1.91
N LEU A 73 15.61 -3.23 2.81
CA LEU A 73 14.79 -3.63 3.96
C LEU A 73 13.41 -4.16 3.55
N LYS A 74 12.81 -3.63 2.49
CA LYS A 74 11.55 -4.16 1.92
C LYS A 74 11.72 -5.60 1.43
N ARG A 75 12.81 -5.90 0.71
CA ARG A 75 13.12 -7.28 0.27
C ARG A 75 13.27 -8.22 1.45
N ILE A 76 13.92 -7.78 2.52
CA ILE A 76 14.10 -8.54 3.76
C ILE A 76 12.75 -8.74 4.49
N ALA A 77 11.88 -7.73 4.50
CA ALA A 77 10.52 -7.82 5.05
C ALA A 77 9.64 -8.80 4.25
N LEU A 78 9.76 -8.83 2.93
CA LEU A 78 9.09 -9.83 2.08
C LEU A 78 9.62 -11.25 2.30
N ALA A 79 10.81 -11.41 2.87
CA ALA A 79 11.34 -12.70 3.31
C ALA A 79 10.91 -13.09 4.74
N GLY A 80 10.11 -12.25 5.40
CA GLY A 80 9.55 -12.51 6.72
C GLY A 80 10.20 -11.75 7.87
N TYR A 81 11.20 -10.91 7.64
CA TYR A 81 11.96 -10.29 8.73
C TYR A 81 11.68 -8.80 8.89
N ASP A 82 11.39 -8.41 10.12
CA ASP A 82 11.05 -7.05 10.48
C ASP A 82 12.30 -6.21 10.68
N SER A 83 12.15 -4.92 10.46
CA SER A 83 13.07 -3.87 10.89
C SER A 83 12.30 -2.80 11.64
N GLU A 84 12.98 -1.77 12.11
CA GLU A 84 12.34 -0.64 12.79
C GLU A 84 11.29 0.07 11.90
N ASN A 85 11.52 0.08 10.59
CA ASN A 85 10.70 0.84 9.63
C ASN A 85 9.83 -0.04 8.72
N PHE A 86 10.12 -1.34 8.62
CA PHE A 86 9.44 -2.26 7.71
C PHE A 86 8.99 -3.52 8.45
N LEU A 87 7.70 -3.81 8.37
CA LEU A 87 7.08 -4.98 8.97
C LEU A 87 6.80 -6.01 7.88
N ALA A 88 7.24 -7.25 8.07
CA ALA A 88 6.92 -8.36 7.19
C ALA A 88 5.40 -8.65 7.15
N PRO A 89 4.86 -9.18 6.04
CA PRO A 89 3.48 -9.65 6.03
C PRO A 89 3.24 -10.71 7.12
N ASP A 90 2.08 -10.64 7.80
CA ASP A 90 1.75 -11.56 8.90
C ASP A 90 1.78 -13.03 8.47
N ASP A 91 1.38 -13.32 7.24
CA ASP A 91 1.34 -14.68 6.70
C ASP A 91 2.73 -15.21 6.32
N VAL A 92 3.61 -14.36 5.77
CA VAL A 92 5.02 -14.70 5.49
C VAL A 92 5.77 -14.93 6.79
N TYR A 93 5.57 -14.04 7.76
CA TYR A 93 6.11 -14.17 9.11
C TYR A 93 5.67 -15.47 9.79
N ALA A 94 4.39 -15.81 9.71
CA ALA A 94 3.84 -17.03 10.30
C ALA A 94 4.37 -18.32 9.64
N LYS A 95 4.91 -18.24 8.42
CA LYS A 95 5.53 -19.36 7.69
C LYS A 95 7.03 -19.50 7.99
N LEU A 96 7.64 -18.54 8.70
CA LEU A 96 9.04 -18.66 9.11
C LEU A 96 9.22 -19.86 10.04
N PRO A 97 10.39 -20.52 10.01
CA PRO A 97 10.73 -21.56 11.00
C PRO A 97 10.56 -21.03 12.42
N GLU A 98 10.22 -21.90 13.38
CA GLU A 98 9.96 -21.49 14.77
C GLU A 98 11.11 -20.66 15.37
N CYS A 99 12.38 -20.96 15.04
CA CYS A 99 13.51 -20.17 15.55
C CYS A 99 13.63 -18.77 14.95
N CYS A 100 12.93 -18.45 13.86
CA CYS A 100 12.88 -17.12 13.25
C CYS A 100 11.62 -16.33 13.61
N GLN A 101 10.69 -16.92 14.36
CA GLN A 101 9.55 -16.21 14.92
C GLN A 101 9.94 -15.58 16.29
N TYR A 102 10.05 -14.26 16.33
CA TYR A 102 10.23 -13.42 17.52
C TYR A 102 8.91 -12.76 17.98
N ASN A 103 8.96 -11.86 18.95
CA ASN A 103 7.81 -11.05 19.31
C ASN A 103 7.85 -9.72 18.53
N ARG A 104 6.80 -9.40 17.78
CA ARG A 104 6.75 -8.23 16.88
C ARG A 104 6.35 -6.98 17.67
N ALA A 105 7.32 -6.15 18.03
CA ALA A 105 7.12 -4.98 18.89
C ALA A 105 6.20 -3.88 18.30
N LEU A 106 5.93 -3.91 16.98
CA LEU A 106 5.09 -2.91 16.28
C LEU A 106 3.59 -3.25 16.23
N LYS A 107 3.16 -4.37 16.82
CA LYS A 107 1.74 -4.80 16.83
C LYS A 107 1.12 -4.55 18.21
N PRO A 108 0.15 -3.63 18.38
CA PRO A 108 -0.70 -3.60 19.58
C PRO A 108 -1.59 -4.85 19.55
N THR A 109 -1.56 -5.63 20.62
CA THR A 109 -2.19 -6.94 20.76
C THR A 109 -3.72 -6.89 20.87
N GLY A 110 -4.39 -7.79 20.14
CA GLY A 110 -5.83 -8.07 20.25
C GLY A 110 -6.31 -9.14 19.27
N GLN A 111 -6.31 -10.41 19.72
CA GLN A 111 -6.90 -11.64 19.13
C GLN A 111 -8.46 -11.62 19.25
N ALA A 112 -9.35 -12.36 18.57
CA ALA A 112 -9.35 -13.44 17.55
C ALA A 112 -10.81 -13.67 17.01
N GLU A 113 -10.93 -14.30 15.83
CA GLU A 113 -11.93 -15.31 15.32
C GLU A 113 -13.46 -15.04 15.35
N ALA A 114 -14.34 -15.53 14.44
CA ALA A 114 -14.33 -16.30 13.19
C ALA A 114 -15.76 -16.27 12.58
N ALA A 115 -15.92 -16.52 11.26
CA ALA A 115 -16.97 -17.41 10.69
C ALA A 115 -16.95 -17.44 9.14
N HIS A 116 -16.77 -18.65 8.59
CA HIS A 116 -16.89 -19.01 7.19
C HIS A 116 -18.36 -19.24 6.76
N ALA A 117 -18.70 -18.92 5.51
CA ALA A 117 -19.66 -19.69 4.72
C ALA A 117 -19.46 -19.50 3.20
N HIS A 118 -19.39 -20.63 2.51
CA HIS A 118 -19.23 -20.86 1.06
C HIS A 118 -20.35 -20.27 0.19
N HIS A 119 -20.04 -19.92 -1.07
CA HIS A 119 -20.75 -20.44 -2.25
C HIS A 119 -19.90 -20.29 -3.55
N GLN A 120 -19.62 -21.44 -4.18
CA GLN A 120 -19.25 -21.63 -5.59
C GLN A 120 -20.50 -21.47 -6.48
N ALA A 121 -20.48 -21.23 -7.79
CA ALA A 121 -19.46 -21.05 -8.83
C ALA A 121 -20.17 -20.43 -10.06
N ALA A 122 -19.42 -19.77 -10.93
CA ALA A 122 -19.39 -20.07 -12.37
C ALA A 122 -18.57 -18.99 -13.11
N SER A 123 -17.43 -19.41 -13.64
CA SER A 123 -16.81 -18.77 -14.81
C SER A 123 -17.46 -19.37 -16.06
N PRO A 124 -17.47 -18.67 -17.20
CA PRO A 124 -16.35 -18.88 -18.10
C PRO A 124 -15.88 -17.63 -18.87
N ALA A 125 -14.76 -17.85 -19.56
CA ALA A 125 -14.24 -17.14 -20.73
C ALA A 125 -13.21 -16.02 -20.48
N ASN A 126 -11.99 -16.52 -20.31
CA ASN A 126 -10.73 -15.99 -20.82
C ASN A 126 -10.90 -14.96 -21.97
N THR A 127 -10.55 -13.70 -21.69
CA THR A 127 -10.00 -12.78 -22.68
C THR A 127 -8.70 -12.28 -22.08
N ALA A 128 -7.60 -12.41 -22.82
CA ALA A 128 -6.29 -11.91 -22.43
C ALA A 128 -6.39 -10.40 -22.11
N VAL A 129 -6.09 -10.03 -20.87
CA VAL A 129 -5.85 -8.63 -20.48
C VAL A 129 -4.39 -8.57 -20.04
N GLU A 130 -3.51 -8.44 -21.03
CA GLU A 130 -2.17 -7.95 -20.73
C GLU A 130 -2.29 -6.45 -20.41
N ASN A 131 -1.82 -6.06 -19.22
CA ASN A 131 -1.62 -4.68 -18.75
C ASN A 131 -2.87 -3.80 -18.50
N ALA A 132 -3.95 -4.31 -17.90
CA ALA A 132 -4.91 -3.42 -17.24
C ALA A 132 -4.37 -2.98 -15.87
N SER A 133 -4.47 -1.68 -15.57
CA SER A 133 -4.04 -1.13 -14.28
C SER A 133 -4.75 -1.84 -13.13
N GLN A 134 -3.98 -2.32 -12.14
CA GLN A 134 -4.50 -2.94 -10.93
C GLN A 134 -5.38 -1.98 -10.11
N LEU A 135 -5.21 -0.68 -10.30
CA LEU A 135 -5.93 0.37 -9.58
C LEU A 135 -7.25 0.75 -10.25
N GLN A 136 -7.49 0.32 -11.50
CA GLN A 136 -8.68 0.68 -12.26
C GLN A 136 -9.99 0.32 -11.52
N PRO A 137 -10.15 -0.90 -10.95
CA PRO A 137 -11.36 -1.23 -10.20
C PRO A 137 -11.57 -0.35 -8.95
N VAL A 138 -10.48 0.08 -8.29
CA VAL A 138 -10.52 0.96 -7.12
C VAL A 138 -11.13 2.30 -7.51
N PHE A 139 -10.66 2.90 -8.63
CA PHE A 139 -11.21 4.15 -9.13
C PHE A 139 -12.67 4.01 -9.59
N ASP A 140 -13.02 2.93 -10.28
CA ASP A 140 -14.38 2.72 -10.77
C ASP A 140 -15.41 2.56 -9.65
N TYR A 141 -15.07 1.84 -8.57
CA TYR A 141 -15.94 1.77 -7.41
C TYR A 141 -15.99 3.10 -6.65
N TYR A 142 -14.88 3.83 -6.53
CA TYR A 142 -14.90 5.19 -5.99
C TYR A 142 -15.89 6.11 -6.74
N PHE A 143 -15.85 6.13 -8.08
CA PHE A 143 -16.77 6.94 -8.88
C PHE A 143 -18.22 6.46 -8.75
N SER A 144 -18.44 5.16 -8.60
CA SER A 144 -19.78 4.61 -8.36
C SER A 144 -20.35 5.06 -7.01
N ILE A 145 -19.53 5.13 -5.95
CA ILE A 145 -19.91 5.68 -4.65
C ILE A 145 -20.26 7.17 -4.81
N LYS A 146 -19.40 7.95 -5.47
CA LYS A 146 -19.65 9.38 -5.75
C LYS A 146 -21.02 9.59 -6.41
N ASP A 147 -21.32 8.84 -7.46
CA ASP A 147 -22.58 8.97 -8.20
C ASP A 147 -23.80 8.59 -7.37
N ALA A 148 -23.69 7.59 -6.49
CA ALA A 148 -24.73 7.25 -5.53
C ALA A 148 -24.96 8.40 -4.52
N LEU A 149 -23.89 9.01 -4.00
CA LEU A 149 -23.98 10.12 -3.05
C LEU A 149 -24.58 11.40 -3.66
N VAL A 150 -24.28 11.68 -4.93
CA VAL A 150 -24.94 12.74 -5.73
C VAL A 150 -26.46 12.51 -5.77
N LYS A 151 -26.89 11.27 -5.94
CA LYS A 151 -28.30 10.87 -5.93
C LYS A 151 -28.90 10.73 -4.52
N THR A 152 -28.11 10.93 -3.46
CA THR A 152 -28.53 10.70 -2.06
C THR A 152 -28.99 9.25 -1.82
N ASP A 153 -28.43 8.31 -2.58
CA ASP A 153 -28.73 6.88 -2.51
C ASP A 153 -27.76 6.18 -1.54
N ALA A 154 -28.10 6.24 -0.25
CA ALA A 154 -27.27 5.66 0.81
C ALA A 154 -27.09 4.13 0.68
N PRO A 155 -28.13 3.33 0.36
CA PRO A 155 -27.96 1.89 0.15
C PRO A 155 -26.99 1.55 -0.97
N THR A 156 -27.09 2.21 -2.13
CA THR A 156 -26.17 1.97 -3.24
C THR A 156 -24.75 2.42 -2.90
N ALA A 157 -24.58 3.55 -2.20
CA ALA A 157 -23.27 4.00 -1.74
C ALA A 157 -22.61 2.98 -0.80
N SER A 158 -23.36 2.40 0.14
CA SER A 158 -22.86 1.33 1.02
C SER A 158 -22.43 0.09 0.24
N ALA A 159 -23.27 -0.37 -0.70
CA ALA A 159 -22.98 -1.56 -1.50
C ALA A 159 -21.72 -1.37 -2.35
N LYS A 160 -21.59 -0.22 -3.04
CA LYS A 160 -20.40 0.07 -3.85
C LYS A 160 -19.15 0.31 -3.02
N ALA A 161 -19.28 0.80 -1.80
CA ALA A 161 -18.16 0.89 -0.88
C ALA A 161 -17.69 -0.49 -0.38
N ALA A 162 -18.58 -1.46 -0.20
CA ALA A 162 -18.17 -2.84 0.11
C ALA A 162 -17.39 -3.47 -1.06
N GLU A 163 -17.83 -3.24 -2.30
CA GLU A 163 -17.08 -3.66 -3.49
C GLU A 163 -15.73 -2.95 -3.61
N LEU A 164 -15.66 -1.67 -3.24
CA LEU A 164 -14.39 -0.94 -3.16
C LEU A 164 -13.44 -1.58 -2.13
N VAL A 165 -13.91 -1.95 -0.94
CA VAL A 165 -13.10 -2.65 0.06
C VAL A 165 -12.57 -3.97 -0.50
N ALA A 166 -13.41 -4.74 -1.19
CA ALA A 166 -12.98 -5.98 -1.85
C ALA A 166 -11.93 -5.71 -2.95
N ALA A 167 -12.14 -4.70 -3.79
CA ALA A 167 -11.21 -4.30 -4.83
C ALA A 167 -9.85 -3.85 -4.27
N ILE A 168 -9.85 -3.09 -3.17
CA ILE A 168 -8.63 -2.69 -2.46
C ILE A 168 -7.85 -3.93 -1.99
N GLY A 169 -8.54 -4.92 -1.43
CA GLY A 169 -7.92 -6.18 -0.99
C GLY A 169 -7.42 -7.08 -2.14
N ALA A 170 -7.90 -6.85 -3.36
CA ALA A 170 -7.53 -7.60 -4.55
C ALA A 170 -6.39 -6.96 -5.36
N VAL A 171 -5.90 -5.78 -4.97
CA VAL A 171 -4.79 -5.11 -5.66
C VAL A 171 -3.50 -5.92 -5.49
N GLU A 172 -2.99 -6.43 -6.61
CA GLU A 172 -1.70 -7.12 -6.68
C GLU A 172 -0.58 -6.07 -6.66
N MET A 173 -0.02 -5.80 -5.48
CA MET A 173 0.96 -4.73 -5.25
C MET A 173 2.24 -4.89 -6.08
N ASP A 174 2.64 -6.13 -6.39
CA ASP A 174 3.79 -6.48 -7.23
C ASP A 174 3.61 -6.08 -8.70
N LYS A 175 2.37 -5.86 -9.13
CA LYS A 175 2.02 -5.40 -10.48
C LYS A 175 1.85 -3.87 -10.56
N LEU A 176 2.04 -3.14 -9.47
CA LEU A 176 2.05 -1.68 -9.46
C LEU A 176 3.41 -1.13 -9.91
N THR A 177 3.42 0.01 -10.59
CA THR A 177 4.67 0.75 -10.78
C THR A 177 5.22 1.23 -9.43
N THR A 178 6.52 1.52 -9.33
CA THR A 178 7.14 2.00 -8.08
C THR A 178 6.44 3.23 -7.49
N ALA A 179 6.02 4.16 -8.35
CA ALA A 179 5.30 5.36 -7.94
C ALA A 179 3.90 5.03 -7.41
N GLU A 180 3.15 4.18 -8.11
CA GLU A 180 1.84 3.71 -7.67
C GLU A 180 1.92 2.91 -6.38
N HIS A 181 2.88 1.99 -6.26
CA HIS A 181 3.10 1.21 -5.05
C HIS A 181 3.40 2.10 -3.84
N THR A 182 4.26 3.10 -4.00
CA THR A 182 4.60 4.05 -2.92
C THR A 182 3.37 4.85 -2.49
N ALA A 183 2.62 5.40 -3.44
CA ALA A 183 1.39 6.12 -3.12
C ALA A 183 0.34 5.20 -2.48
N TRP A 184 0.17 3.99 -3.04
CA TRP A 184 -0.75 2.97 -2.56
C TRP A 184 -0.50 2.64 -1.09
N MET A 185 0.75 2.37 -0.71
CA MET A 185 1.10 2.06 0.68
C MET A 185 0.81 3.22 1.64
N ASN A 186 1.04 4.45 1.20
CA ASN A 186 0.75 5.64 2.01
C ASN A 186 -0.75 5.82 2.26
N VAL A 187 -1.58 5.50 1.27
CA VAL A 187 -3.03 5.74 1.33
C VAL A 187 -3.82 4.53 1.82
N LEU A 188 -3.29 3.30 1.69
CA LEU A 188 -4.02 2.04 1.88
C LEU A 188 -4.84 1.99 3.18
N LYS A 189 -4.21 2.29 4.32
CA LYS A 189 -4.90 2.25 5.62
C LYS A 189 -6.09 3.21 5.66
N GLY A 190 -5.89 4.45 5.19
CA GLY A 190 -6.94 5.47 5.17
C GLY A 190 -8.02 5.17 4.14
N LEU A 191 -7.61 4.63 2.99
CA LEU A 191 -8.47 4.22 1.90
C LEU A 191 -9.43 3.12 2.36
N THR A 192 -8.90 2.02 2.91
CA THR A 192 -9.68 0.90 3.45
C THR A 192 -10.61 1.36 4.56
N ALA A 193 -10.09 2.04 5.59
CA ALA A 193 -10.89 2.46 6.74
C ALA A 193 -12.06 3.39 6.35
N ASN A 194 -11.84 4.32 5.42
CA ASN A 194 -12.92 5.21 4.99
C ASN A 194 -13.91 4.51 4.05
N ALA A 195 -13.46 3.59 3.19
CA ALA A 195 -14.37 2.76 2.39
C ALA A 195 -15.25 1.87 3.30
N GLU A 196 -14.68 1.25 4.34
CA GLU A 196 -15.42 0.49 5.35
C GLU A 196 -16.45 1.36 6.08
N ARG A 197 -16.08 2.58 6.48
CA ARG A 197 -17.01 3.54 7.11
C ARG A 197 -18.19 3.90 6.20
N VAL A 198 -17.96 4.09 4.90
CA VAL A 198 -19.06 4.30 3.94
C VAL A 198 -19.92 3.04 3.82
N SER A 199 -19.28 1.86 3.72
CA SER A 199 -19.99 0.59 3.51
C SER A 199 -20.93 0.22 4.66
N THR A 200 -20.51 0.48 5.90
CA THR A 200 -21.22 0.07 7.12
C THR A 200 -22.24 1.11 7.61
N SER A 201 -22.10 2.37 7.18
CA SER A 201 -23.04 3.43 7.56
C SER A 201 -24.30 3.39 6.72
N LYS A 202 -25.47 3.49 7.36
CA LYS A 202 -26.78 3.72 6.72
C LYS A 202 -27.17 5.20 6.66
N ASP A 203 -26.38 6.06 7.29
CA ASP A 203 -26.61 7.50 7.39
C ASP A 203 -25.84 8.21 6.27
N ILE A 204 -26.56 8.93 5.41
CA ILE A 204 -26.00 9.65 4.27
C ILE A 204 -24.99 10.73 4.68
N ALA A 205 -25.19 11.40 5.82
CA ALA A 205 -24.29 12.43 6.29
C ALA A 205 -22.95 11.81 6.72
N LYS A 206 -23.01 10.68 7.43
CA LYS A 206 -21.80 9.93 7.82
C LYS A 206 -21.08 9.33 6.62
N GLN A 207 -21.82 8.84 5.62
CA GLN A 207 -21.24 8.37 4.37
C GLN A 207 -20.50 9.50 3.63
N ARG A 208 -21.09 10.70 3.56
CA ARG A 208 -20.47 11.88 2.94
C ARG A 208 -19.21 12.33 3.68
N GLU A 209 -19.20 12.29 5.01
CA GLU A 209 -18.02 12.58 5.82
C GLU A 209 -16.88 11.59 5.53
N ALA A 210 -17.16 10.29 5.56
CA ALA A 210 -16.19 9.27 5.23
C ALA A 210 -15.73 9.36 3.76
N PHE A 211 -16.64 9.65 2.83
CA PHE A 211 -16.33 9.84 1.41
C PHE A 211 -15.44 11.07 1.17
N ALA A 212 -15.58 12.15 1.94
CA ALA A 212 -14.68 13.29 1.85
C ALA A 212 -13.24 12.90 2.22
N ALA A 213 -13.07 12.14 3.30
CA ALA A 213 -11.76 11.60 3.69
C ALA A 213 -11.22 10.59 2.67
N LEU A 214 -12.09 9.72 2.13
CA LEU A 214 -11.76 8.77 1.06
C LEU A 214 -11.24 9.48 -0.19
N SER A 215 -11.89 10.58 -0.59
CA SER A 215 -11.55 11.37 -1.78
C SER A 215 -10.14 11.95 -1.71
N THR A 216 -9.69 12.40 -0.54
CA THR A 216 -8.31 12.87 -0.32
C THR A 216 -7.30 11.75 -0.60
N GLN A 217 -7.60 10.51 -0.17
CA GLN A 217 -6.71 9.38 -0.39
C GLN A 217 -6.63 8.98 -1.86
N LEU A 218 -7.76 8.94 -2.57
CA LEU A 218 -7.76 8.62 -4.01
C LEU A 218 -7.11 9.71 -4.85
N TYR A 219 -7.18 10.98 -4.43
CA TYR A 219 -6.51 12.05 -5.15
C TYR A 219 -4.98 11.85 -5.19
N GLU A 220 -4.36 11.47 -4.06
CA GLU A 220 -2.92 11.19 -4.04
C GLU A 220 -2.54 10.00 -4.94
N LEU A 221 -3.41 8.99 -5.01
CA LEU A 221 -3.21 7.86 -5.91
C LEU A 221 -3.40 8.24 -7.38
N ALA A 222 -4.40 9.07 -7.69
CA ALA A 222 -4.70 9.53 -9.06
C ALA A 222 -3.57 10.35 -9.68
N LYS A 223 -2.77 11.03 -8.85
CA LYS A 223 -1.60 11.81 -9.31
C LYS A 223 -0.47 10.95 -9.89
N VAL A 224 -0.38 9.68 -9.48
CA VAL A 224 0.68 8.77 -9.92
C VAL A 224 0.16 7.62 -10.78
N SER A 225 -1.14 7.32 -10.70
CA SER A 225 -1.79 6.29 -11.51
C SER A 225 -2.51 6.91 -12.70
N LYS A 226 -1.90 6.81 -13.89
CA LYS A 226 -2.47 7.34 -15.13
C LYS A 226 -3.84 6.73 -15.38
N GLN A 227 -4.80 7.58 -15.72
CA GLN A 227 -6.17 7.20 -16.05
C GLN A 227 -6.36 7.31 -17.57
N ASP A 228 -7.16 6.41 -18.16
CA ASP A 228 -7.42 6.42 -19.60
C ASP A 228 -8.23 7.65 -20.07
N ILE A 229 -8.87 8.33 -19.11
CA ILE A 229 -9.68 9.53 -19.33
C ILE A 229 -9.26 10.63 -18.38
N ALA A 230 -9.56 11.88 -18.75
CA ALA A 230 -9.35 13.01 -17.85
C ALA A 230 -10.16 12.86 -16.56
N VAL A 231 -9.49 13.04 -15.42
CA VAL A 231 -10.12 13.06 -14.10
C VAL A 231 -10.10 14.49 -13.56
N TYR A 232 -11.27 14.99 -13.20
CA TYR A 232 -11.48 16.33 -12.69
C TYR A 232 -11.45 16.30 -11.16
N HIS A 233 -10.48 16.98 -10.58
CA HIS A 233 -10.44 17.24 -9.14
C HIS A 233 -11.31 18.47 -8.88
N GLN A 234 -12.41 18.27 -8.16
CA GLN A 234 -13.43 19.29 -7.91
C GLN A 234 -13.50 19.60 -6.41
N HIS A 235 -13.85 20.84 -6.09
CA HIS A 235 -13.89 21.36 -4.72
C HIS A 235 -15.24 21.99 -4.42
N CYS A 236 -15.77 21.75 -3.21
CA CYS A 236 -16.92 22.46 -2.67
C CYS A 236 -16.46 23.23 -1.42
N PRO A 237 -16.41 24.58 -1.45
CA PRO A 237 -15.91 25.36 -0.32
C PRO A 237 -16.86 25.38 0.88
N MET A 238 -18.15 25.12 0.67
CA MET A 238 -19.15 25.25 1.74
C MET A 238 -19.27 24.01 2.62
N TYR A 239 -18.72 22.87 2.19
CA TYR A 239 -18.88 21.63 2.93
C TYR A 239 -18.25 21.70 4.33
N SER A 240 -18.82 20.93 5.27
CA SER A 240 -18.31 20.81 6.65
C SER A 240 -18.10 22.16 7.35
N ASN A 241 -19.14 23.00 7.35
CA ASN A 241 -19.12 24.36 7.94
C ASN A 241 -18.06 25.28 7.31
N GLY A 242 -17.94 25.26 5.99
CA GLY A 242 -17.01 26.13 5.26
C GLY A 242 -15.54 25.69 5.28
N LYS A 243 -15.23 24.50 5.82
CA LYS A 243 -13.89 23.90 5.71
C LYS A 243 -13.58 23.42 4.29
N GLY A 244 -14.64 23.13 3.54
CA GLY A 244 -14.59 22.60 2.19
C GLY A 244 -14.17 21.14 2.11
N ALA A 245 -14.38 20.53 0.94
CA ALA A 245 -13.88 19.20 0.62
C ALA A 245 -13.74 19.01 -0.89
N ASN A 246 -12.84 18.10 -1.27
CA ASN A 246 -12.54 17.77 -2.65
C ASN A 246 -13.11 16.40 -3.04
N TRP A 247 -13.34 16.17 -4.33
CA TRP A 247 -13.63 14.85 -4.90
C TRP A 247 -13.07 14.74 -6.31
N LEU A 248 -12.94 13.50 -6.80
CA LEU A 248 -12.59 13.23 -8.20
C LEU A 248 -13.87 12.98 -9.01
N SER A 249 -13.90 13.42 -10.26
CA SER A 249 -15.02 13.23 -11.19
C SER A 249 -14.51 12.82 -12.57
N LYS A 250 -15.28 11.97 -13.27
CA LYS A 250 -15.08 11.66 -14.69
C LYS A 250 -15.70 12.71 -15.62
N GLU A 251 -16.45 13.66 -15.06
CA GLU A 251 -17.17 14.71 -15.78
C GLU A 251 -16.67 16.09 -15.36
N ASN A 252 -16.50 17.01 -16.32
CA ASN A 252 -16.18 18.40 -16.04
C ASN A 252 -17.33 19.13 -15.32
N ALA A 253 -18.57 18.75 -15.60
CA ALA A 253 -19.74 19.33 -14.93
C ALA A 253 -19.72 18.98 -13.44
N VAL A 254 -19.88 20.00 -12.59
CA VAL A 254 -19.91 19.83 -11.13
C VAL A 254 -21.21 19.15 -10.73
N LYS A 255 -21.08 17.97 -10.10
CA LYS A 255 -22.17 17.23 -9.45
C LYS A 255 -21.74 16.89 -8.02
N ASN A 256 -22.18 17.70 -7.08
CA ASN A 256 -21.70 17.70 -5.70
C ASN A 256 -22.18 16.47 -4.90
N PRO A 257 -21.28 15.54 -4.51
CA PRO A 257 -21.65 14.34 -3.74
C PRO A 257 -22.02 14.65 -2.27
N TYR A 258 -21.62 15.81 -1.76
CA TYR A 258 -21.78 16.21 -0.36
C TYR A 258 -23.15 16.81 -0.02
N TYR A 259 -23.83 17.38 -1.01
CA TYR A 259 -25.16 17.97 -0.83
C TYR A 259 -26.22 17.35 -1.74
N GLY A 260 -25.83 16.53 -2.72
CA GLY A 260 -26.75 15.93 -3.68
C GLY A 260 -27.63 16.99 -4.35
N ALA A 261 -28.93 16.72 -4.48
CA ALA A 261 -29.86 17.64 -5.12
C ALA A 261 -29.96 19.03 -4.45
N GLN A 262 -29.61 19.16 -3.17
CA GLN A 262 -29.74 20.43 -2.45
C GLN A 262 -28.78 21.51 -2.97
N MET A 263 -27.59 21.11 -3.41
CA MET A 263 -26.57 22.01 -3.94
C MET A 263 -25.78 21.32 -5.05
N LEU A 264 -26.50 20.73 -6.01
CA LEU A 264 -25.92 19.83 -7.02
C LEU A 264 -24.77 20.46 -7.81
N THR A 265 -24.88 21.74 -8.13
CA THR A 265 -23.89 22.48 -8.92
C THR A 265 -22.92 23.30 -8.07
N CYS A 266 -22.94 23.14 -6.74
CA CYS A 266 -22.05 23.89 -5.85
C CYS A 266 -20.64 23.27 -5.88
N GLY A 267 -19.68 24.06 -6.34
CA GLY A 267 -18.28 23.71 -6.40
C GLY A 267 -17.65 24.14 -7.71
N GLU A 268 -16.37 23.84 -7.86
CA GLU A 268 -15.59 24.16 -9.06
C GLU A 268 -14.54 23.10 -9.34
N THR A 269 -14.10 23.00 -10.59
CA THR A 269 -12.93 22.19 -10.96
C THR A 269 -11.68 22.97 -10.59
N VAL A 270 -10.84 22.38 -9.72
CA VAL A 270 -9.57 22.98 -9.28
C VAL A 270 -8.37 22.43 -10.04
N GLU A 271 -8.45 21.20 -10.55
CA GLU A 271 -7.38 20.57 -11.32
C GLU A 271 -7.95 19.52 -12.29
N ILE A 272 -7.25 19.29 -13.40
CA ILE A 272 -7.54 18.21 -14.35
C ILE A 272 -6.31 17.31 -14.42
N ILE A 273 -6.47 16.07 -13.95
CA ILE A 273 -5.45 15.01 -13.96
C ILE A 273 -5.52 14.27 -15.30
N LYS A 274 -4.37 14.10 -15.97
CA LYS A 274 -4.23 13.49 -17.30
C LYS A 274 -3.08 12.48 -17.33
#